data_AF-A0A0G1UC85-F1
#
_entry.id   AF-A0A0G1UC85-F1
#
_cell.length_a   1.000
_cell.length_b   1.000
_cell.length_c   1.000
_cell.angle_alpha   90.00
_cell.angle_beta   90.00
_cell.angle_gamma   90.00
#
_symmetry.space_group_name_H-M   'P 1'
#
loop_
_entity.id
_entity.type
_entity.pdbx_description
1 polymer ?
#
loop_
_entity_poly.entity_id
_entity_poly.type
_entity_poly.pdbx_seq_one_letter_code
_entity_poly.pdbx_strand_id
1 'polypeptide(L)'
;MHWPHPILTDSGGFQIQSLGRPKAGLCKITDQGAEFRSHHDGSSHLLTPEAATAIQIEIGADIIMAFDHSVPADADYKTAKEATDRTHRWLTRCINTWKRNAKADGEVPDQLTQPAPNKTTGKNKTSKAGEYAGKAMTGNDRKFSNESDYRWSGNEPSARQALFGIIQGGNFADLRRASAEFVISQNLPGIAIGGASVGKDPAQTSENIHFIRDLLPTNIPLYAMGVGVRPSDAIEAIKAGADMFDCVAPTRLARCGQLYNRESKSEYIDIGRTKFKLDPSPVDLSCDCSTCSQYTRAYLHHLFKSRELLYYRLATIHNLRTMIRTVANFRTSR
;
A
#
# COMPACT_ATOMS: atom_id res chain seq x y z
N MET A 1 0.72 -7.52 -14.16
CA MET A 1 -0.09 -6.28 -14.31
C MET A 1 0.42 -5.30 -15.37
N HIS A 2 1.61 -5.49 -15.98
CA HIS A 2 2.14 -4.61 -17.05
C HIS A 2 2.22 -3.11 -16.69
N TRP A 3 2.47 -2.80 -15.42
CA TRP A 3 2.75 -1.46 -14.94
C TRP A 3 4.28 -1.28 -14.89
N PRO A 4 4.87 -0.36 -15.69
CA PRO A 4 6.34 -0.24 -15.84
C PRO A 4 6.96 0.77 -14.86
N HIS A 5 6.22 1.22 -13.86
CA HIS A 5 6.64 2.21 -12.87
C HIS A 5 6.57 1.60 -11.46
N PRO A 6 7.15 2.26 -10.44
CA PRO A 6 7.25 1.69 -9.11
C PRO A 6 5.92 1.25 -8.50
N ILE A 7 5.98 0.17 -7.73
CA ILE A 7 4.89 -0.44 -6.98
C ILE A 7 5.28 -0.52 -5.51
N LEU A 8 4.35 -0.13 -4.63
CA LEU A 8 4.39 -0.44 -3.20
C LEU A 8 3.42 -1.60 -2.92
N THR A 9 3.89 -2.63 -2.23
CA THR A 9 3.02 -3.67 -1.66
C THR A 9 2.85 -3.46 -0.17
N ASP A 10 1.61 -3.53 0.32
CA ASP A 10 1.38 -3.70 1.75
C ASP A 10 1.69 -5.15 2.19
N SER A 11 1.81 -5.35 3.50
CA SER A 11 2.18 -6.63 4.11
C SER A 11 0.99 -7.56 4.39
N GLY A 12 -0.25 -7.15 4.07
CA GLY A 12 -1.49 -7.87 4.37
C GLY A 12 -1.94 -7.83 5.84
N GLY A 13 -1.13 -7.27 6.75
CA GLY A 13 -1.39 -7.27 8.20
C GLY A 13 -2.73 -6.63 8.58
N PHE A 14 -3.05 -5.48 7.97
CA PHE A 14 -4.33 -4.78 8.18
C PHE A 14 -5.52 -5.52 7.58
N GLN A 15 -5.38 -6.11 6.38
CA GLN A 15 -6.46 -6.83 5.69
C GLN A 15 -6.88 -8.08 6.46
N ILE A 16 -5.94 -8.88 6.93
CA ILE A 16 -6.24 -10.08 7.73
C ILE A 16 -7.03 -9.70 9.00
N GLN A 17 -6.59 -8.64 9.69
CA GLN A 17 -7.23 -8.16 10.92
C GLN A 17 -8.57 -7.46 10.69
N SER A 18 -8.80 -6.83 9.53
CA SER A 18 -10.05 -6.11 9.24
C SER A 18 -11.11 -7.01 8.59
N LEU A 19 -10.73 -7.88 7.66
CA LEU A 19 -11.64 -8.87 7.04
C LEU A 19 -12.06 -9.97 8.03
N GLY A 20 -11.28 -10.22 9.08
CA GLY A 20 -11.64 -11.13 10.17
C GLY A 20 -12.67 -10.57 11.17
N ARG A 21 -12.86 -9.24 11.27
CA ARG A 21 -13.74 -8.62 12.29
C ARG A 21 -15.24 -8.96 12.17
N PRO A 22 -15.86 -9.06 10.96
CA PRO A 22 -17.31 -9.32 10.85
C PRO A 22 -17.76 -10.71 11.31
N LYS A 23 -16.83 -11.65 11.55
CA LYS A 23 -17.11 -12.98 12.11
C LYS A 23 -16.02 -13.33 13.12
N ALA A 24 -16.30 -13.12 14.40
CA ALA A 24 -15.41 -13.47 15.50
C ALA A 24 -14.89 -14.92 15.34
N GLY A 25 -13.56 -15.07 15.29
CA GLY A 25 -12.89 -16.37 15.10
C GLY A 25 -12.25 -16.61 13.72
N LEU A 26 -12.35 -15.68 12.75
CA LEU A 26 -11.66 -15.82 11.45
C LEU A 26 -10.18 -15.36 11.44
N CYS A 27 -9.70 -14.69 12.49
CA CYS A 27 -8.31 -14.24 12.62
C CYS A 27 -7.84 -14.38 14.08
N LYS A 28 -6.63 -14.92 14.28
CA LYS A 28 -5.93 -15.01 15.57
C LYS A 28 -4.49 -14.54 15.40
N ILE A 29 -4.12 -13.50 16.13
CA ILE A 29 -2.75 -12.99 16.18
C ILE A 29 -1.98 -13.74 17.26
N THR A 30 -0.81 -14.28 16.90
CA THR A 30 0.15 -14.89 17.83
C THR A 30 1.50 -14.17 17.70
N ASP A 31 2.53 -14.55 18.47
CA ASP A 31 3.87 -14.04 18.19
C ASP A 31 4.51 -14.64 16.93
N GLN A 32 3.98 -15.77 16.41
CA GLN A 32 4.46 -16.38 15.15
C GLN A 32 3.99 -15.61 13.91
N GLY A 33 2.73 -15.17 13.89
CA GLY A 33 2.10 -14.51 12.76
C GLY A 33 0.59 -14.33 12.97
N ALA A 34 -0.13 -14.09 11.87
CA ALA A 34 -1.59 -14.09 11.85
C ALA A 34 -2.12 -15.41 11.28
N GLU A 35 -2.80 -16.20 12.11
CA GLU A 35 -3.62 -17.34 11.70
C GLU A 35 -4.96 -16.80 11.19
N PHE A 36 -5.40 -17.16 9.98
CA PHE A 36 -6.69 -16.70 9.45
C PHE A 36 -7.35 -17.72 8.53
N ARG A 37 -8.64 -17.53 8.26
CA ARG A 37 -9.35 -18.27 7.22
C ARG A 37 -9.56 -17.41 5.98
N SER A 38 -9.27 -18.00 4.82
CA SER A 38 -9.55 -17.41 3.52
C SER A 38 -11.04 -17.11 3.34
N HIS A 39 -11.36 -15.93 2.85
CA HIS A 39 -12.73 -15.50 2.58
C HIS A 39 -13.27 -16.03 1.23
N HIS A 40 -12.43 -16.68 0.42
CA HIS A 40 -12.81 -17.26 -0.87
C HIS A 40 -13.36 -18.69 -0.74
N ASP A 41 -12.74 -19.52 0.11
CA ASP A 41 -12.97 -20.97 0.20
C ASP A 41 -13.01 -21.49 1.67
N GLY A 42 -12.71 -20.64 2.66
CA GLY A 42 -12.70 -21.01 4.08
C GLY A 42 -11.44 -21.77 4.55
N SER A 43 -10.44 -21.96 3.69
CA SER A 43 -9.19 -22.65 4.03
C SER A 43 -8.38 -21.88 5.08
N SER A 44 -7.66 -22.60 5.96
CA SER A 44 -6.85 -22.00 7.03
C SER A 44 -5.43 -21.71 6.56
N HIS A 45 -4.94 -20.51 6.87
CA HIS A 45 -3.61 -20.00 6.50
C HIS A 45 -2.91 -19.40 7.71
N LEU A 46 -1.57 -19.34 7.67
CA LEU A 46 -0.73 -18.60 8.60
C LEU A 46 0.16 -17.66 7.78
N LEU A 47 0.03 -16.35 7.98
CA LEU A 47 0.98 -15.37 7.44
C LEU A 47 1.94 -14.94 8.54
N THR A 48 3.23 -15.24 8.35
CA THR A 48 4.32 -14.82 9.25
C THR A 48 5.07 -13.61 8.66
N PRO A 49 5.84 -12.87 9.48
CA PRO A 49 6.79 -11.86 9.00
C PRO A 49 7.70 -12.33 7.85
N GLU A 50 8.25 -13.55 7.93
CA GLU A 50 9.11 -14.11 6.88
C GLU A 50 8.31 -14.36 5.59
N ALA A 51 7.14 -15.00 5.69
CA ALA A 51 6.30 -15.29 4.54
C ALA A 51 5.78 -14.01 3.86
N ALA A 52 5.31 -13.03 4.63
CA ALA A 52 4.88 -11.73 4.11
C ALA A 52 6.03 -10.97 3.43
N THR A 53 7.26 -11.06 3.95
CA THR A 53 8.42 -10.44 3.32
C THR A 53 8.80 -11.17 2.02
N ALA A 54 8.85 -12.51 2.05
CA ALA A 54 9.21 -13.32 0.89
C ALA A 54 8.21 -13.19 -0.27
N ILE A 55 6.90 -13.14 0.01
CA ILE A 55 5.85 -12.94 -1.02
C ILE A 55 6.01 -11.58 -1.70
N GLN A 56 6.30 -10.51 -0.95
CA GLN A 56 6.50 -9.17 -1.54
C GLN A 56 7.79 -9.08 -2.37
N ILE A 57 8.83 -9.83 -1.98
CA ILE A 57 10.05 -10.03 -2.77
C ILE A 57 9.72 -10.74 -4.08
N GLU A 58 8.99 -11.86 -4.04
CA GLU A 58 8.61 -12.64 -5.22
C GLU A 58 7.68 -11.86 -6.18
N ILE A 59 6.82 -10.98 -5.65
CA ILE A 59 6.03 -10.03 -6.45
C ILE A 59 6.91 -9.01 -7.20
N GLY A 60 8.12 -8.74 -6.70
CA GLY A 60 9.07 -7.80 -7.31
C GLY A 60 8.71 -6.33 -7.11
N ALA A 61 8.04 -5.97 -6.00
CA ALA A 61 7.63 -4.60 -5.70
C ALA A 61 8.78 -3.71 -5.20
N ASP A 62 8.92 -2.52 -5.77
CA ASP A 62 10.00 -1.56 -5.48
C ASP A 62 10.03 -1.10 -4.01
N ILE A 63 8.86 -1.05 -3.35
CA ILE A 63 8.74 -0.80 -1.91
C ILE A 63 7.91 -1.92 -1.28
N ILE A 64 8.46 -2.56 -0.26
CA ILE A 64 7.81 -3.61 0.52
C ILE A 64 7.58 -3.13 1.96
N MET A 65 6.41 -3.44 2.51
CA MET A 65 6.08 -3.08 3.88
C MET A 65 6.43 -4.22 4.84
N ALA A 66 6.97 -3.88 6.02
CA ALA A 66 7.11 -4.84 7.10
C ALA A 66 5.73 -5.37 7.58
N PHE A 67 5.69 -6.61 8.06
CA PHE A 67 4.49 -7.19 8.66
C PHE A 67 4.31 -6.68 10.10
N ASP A 68 3.12 -6.16 10.41
CA ASP A 68 2.83 -5.45 11.66
C ASP A 68 1.54 -5.95 12.35
N HIS A 69 1.43 -5.63 13.64
CA HIS A 69 0.20 -5.83 14.40
C HIS A 69 -0.52 -4.49 14.57
N SER A 70 -1.30 -4.11 13.54
CA SER A 70 -2.15 -2.90 13.54
C SER A 70 -2.97 -2.70 14.81
N VAL A 71 -2.67 -1.64 15.57
CA VAL A 71 -3.42 -1.27 16.77
C VAL A 71 -4.89 -0.91 16.41
N PRO A 72 -5.91 -1.49 17.08
CA PRO A 72 -7.31 -1.07 16.96
C PRO A 72 -7.53 0.39 17.41
N ALA A 73 -8.50 1.09 16.81
CA ALA A 73 -8.75 2.51 17.09
C ALA A 73 -9.31 2.76 18.51
N ASP A 74 -9.91 1.73 19.09
CA ASP A 74 -10.56 1.64 20.39
C ASP A 74 -9.73 0.84 21.42
N ALA A 75 -8.46 0.55 21.11
CA ALA A 75 -7.57 -0.21 21.98
C ALA A 75 -7.22 0.57 23.27
N ASP A 76 -7.24 -0.12 24.41
CA ASP A 76 -6.65 0.39 25.63
C ASP A 76 -5.11 0.44 25.53
N TYR A 77 -4.48 1.15 26.48
CA TYR A 77 -3.03 1.33 26.51
C TYR A 77 -2.27 0.00 26.50
N LYS A 78 -2.76 -1.00 27.25
CA LYS A 78 -2.14 -2.31 27.35
C LYS A 78 -2.16 -3.03 26.00
N THR A 79 -3.31 -3.07 25.33
CA THR A 79 -3.49 -3.69 24.01
C THR A 79 -2.65 -2.97 22.96
N ALA A 80 -2.63 -1.63 22.98
CA ALA A 80 -1.81 -0.83 22.08
C ALA A 80 -0.31 -1.09 22.29
N LYS A 81 0.15 -1.22 23.54
CA LYS A 81 1.53 -1.57 23.87
C LYS A 81 1.89 -2.97 23.41
N GLU A 82 1.08 -3.99 23.73
CA GLU A 82 1.33 -5.38 23.32
C GLU A 82 1.41 -5.52 21.79
N ALA A 83 0.59 -4.76 21.05
CA ALA A 83 0.61 -4.72 19.59
C ALA A 83 1.83 -3.98 19.02
N THR A 84 2.26 -2.90 19.67
CA THR A 84 3.49 -2.17 19.33
C THR A 84 4.73 -3.03 19.58
N ASP A 85 4.85 -3.64 20.77
CA ASP A 85 5.94 -4.55 21.13
C ASP A 85 6.02 -5.75 20.17
N ARG A 86 4.88 -6.30 19.72
CA ARG A 86 4.82 -7.38 18.72
C ARG A 86 5.28 -6.91 17.34
N THR A 87 4.86 -5.71 16.93
CA THR A 87 5.29 -5.08 15.68
C THR A 87 6.81 -4.91 15.65
N HIS A 88 7.44 -4.53 16.76
CA HIS A 88 8.90 -4.45 16.86
C HIS A 88 9.60 -5.80 16.68
N ARG A 89 9.11 -6.86 17.35
CA ARG A 89 9.63 -8.23 17.18
C ARG A 89 9.46 -8.73 15.74
N TRP A 90 8.35 -8.39 15.09
CA TRP A 90 8.07 -8.75 13.70
C TRP A 90 8.92 -7.95 12.70
N LEU A 91 9.20 -6.67 12.96
CA LEU A 91 10.09 -5.87 12.13
C LEU A 91 11.48 -6.49 12.05
N THR A 92 12.07 -6.90 13.18
CA THR A 92 13.38 -7.59 13.19
C THR A 92 13.36 -8.87 12.33
N ARG A 93 12.25 -9.62 12.31
CA ARG A 93 12.08 -10.83 11.48
C ARG A 93 11.95 -10.50 9.98
N CYS A 94 11.23 -9.43 9.63
CA CYS A 94 11.16 -8.91 8.26
C CYS A 94 12.55 -8.48 7.77
N ILE A 95 13.26 -7.69 8.57
CA ILE A 95 14.63 -7.21 8.28
C ILE A 95 15.58 -8.39 8.02
N ASN A 96 15.54 -9.42 8.88
CA ASN A 96 16.37 -10.61 8.71
C ASN A 96 16.04 -11.39 7.43
N THR A 97 14.79 -11.39 6.98
CA THR A 97 14.38 -12.05 5.73
C THR A 97 14.83 -11.26 4.51
N TRP A 98 14.54 -9.95 4.50
CA TRP A 98 14.96 -9.01 3.46
C TRP A 98 16.50 -8.99 3.29
N LYS A 99 17.27 -8.90 4.39
CA LYS A 99 18.74 -8.95 4.37
C LYS A 99 19.35 -10.29 3.92
N ARG A 100 18.61 -11.40 3.97
CA ARG A 100 19.08 -12.69 3.42
C ARG A 100 18.91 -12.75 1.91
N ASN A 101 17.75 -12.35 1.40
CA ASN A 101 17.50 -12.29 -0.04
C ASN A 101 18.43 -11.28 -0.73
N ALA A 102 18.62 -10.10 -0.13
CA ALA A 102 19.63 -9.11 -0.50
C ALA A 102 21.05 -9.69 -0.75
N LYS A 103 21.46 -10.70 0.04
CA LYS A 103 22.77 -11.35 -0.13
C LYS A 103 22.78 -12.41 -1.23
N ALA A 104 21.67 -13.11 -1.44
CA ALA A 104 21.54 -14.12 -2.50
C ALA A 104 21.58 -13.51 -3.91
N ASP A 105 21.25 -12.23 -4.06
CA ASP A 105 21.41 -11.49 -5.32
C ASP A 105 22.87 -11.04 -5.58
N GLY A 106 23.75 -11.11 -4.57
CA GLY A 106 25.18 -10.79 -4.65
C GLY A 106 26.13 -12.01 -4.65
N GLU A 107 25.72 -13.12 -4.04
CA GLU A 107 26.41 -14.41 -4.09
C GLU A 107 25.48 -15.47 -4.70
N VAL A 108 25.81 -15.96 -5.90
CA VAL A 108 25.18 -17.19 -6.43
C VAL A 108 25.67 -18.36 -5.57
N PRO A 109 24.79 -19.05 -4.80
CA PRO A 109 25.23 -20.19 -4.02
C PRO A 109 25.40 -21.39 -4.95
N ASP A 110 26.65 -21.74 -5.26
CA ASP A 110 26.99 -22.93 -6.04
C ASP A 110 26.79 -24.21 -5.19
N GLN A 111 25.52 -24.56 -4.95
CA GLN A 111 25.05 -25.87 -4.50
C GLN A 111 23.51 -26.00 -4.53
N LEU A 112 22.97 -26.09 -5.74
CA LEU A 112 21.77 -26.92 -5.99
C LEU A 112 22.16 -28.16 -6.81
N THR A 113 23.14 -28.90 -6.31
CA THR A 113 23.65 -30.14 -6.93
C THR A 113 23.68 -31.28 -5.90
N GLN A 114 23.05 -32.40 -6.31
CA GLN A 114 23.04 -33.74 -5.67
C GLN A 114 22.20 -33.93 -4.38
N PRO A 115 21.15 -34.77 -4.40
CA PRO A 115 20.53 -35.30 -3.18
C PRO A 115 21.38 -36.45 -2.59
N ALA A 116 21.40 -36.56 -1.25
CA ALA A 116 22.05 -37.67 -0.56
C ALA A 116 21.36 -39.02 -0.87
N PRO A 117 22.12 -40.13 -0.99
CA PRO A 117 21.57 -41.39 -1.47
C PRO A 117 20.90 -42.21 -0.35
N ASN A 118 19.77 -42.83 -0.65
CA ASN A 118 19.51 -44.18 -0.12
C ASN A 118 18.62 -45.04 -1.02
N LYS A 119 18.82 -46.36 -0.95
CA LYS A 119 18.38 -47.34 -1.96
C LYS A 119 17.01 -47.97 -1.67
N THR A 120 16.33 -48.39 -2.74
CA THR A 120 15.31 -49.48 -2.83
C THR A 120 14.00 -49.28 -2.04
N THR A 121 12.80 -49.64 -2.51
CA THR A 121 12.31 -50.40 -3.69
C THR A 121 10.82 -50.10 -3.90
N GLY A 122 10.29 -50.07 -5.14
CA GLY A 122 8.83 -50.08 -5.38
C GLY A 122 8.40 -49.59 -6.76
N LYS A 123 7.50 -50.31 -7.45
CA LYS A 123 7.10 -50.03 -8.86
C LYS A 123 5.83 -49.17 -8.97
N ASN A 124 5.91 -48.15 -9.82
CA ASN A 124 4.87 -47.48 -10.63
C ASN A 124 3.37 -47.65 -10.31
N LYS A 125 2.63 -46.51 -10.27
CA LYS A 125 1.59 -46.21 -11.26
C LYS A 125 1.15 -44.71 -11.33
N THR A 126 1.38 -44.13 -12.50
CA THR A 126 0.81 -42.93 -13.16
C THR A 126 -0.45 -42.23 -12.62
N SER A 127 -0.44 -40.88 -12.59
CA SER A 127 -1.31 -40.04 -13.45
C SER A 127 -0.82 -38.57 -13.57
N LYS A 128 -1.12 -37.94 -14.70
CA LYS A 128 -0.51 -36.74 -15.29
C LYS A 128 -0.78 -35.41 -14.56
N ALA A 129 0.23 -34.53 -14.52
CA ALA A 129 0.06 -33.07 -14.48
C ALA A 129 0.22 -32.50 -15.90
N GLY A 130 -0.49 -31.42 -16.23
CA GLY A 130 -0.47 -30.79 -17.56
C GLY A 130 0.64 -29.75 -17.73
N GLU A 131 1.34 -29.79 -18.85
CA GLU A 131 2.39 -28.83 -19.21
C GLU A 131 1.79 -27.52 -19.76
N TYR A 132 2.41 -26.38 -19.42
CA TYR A 132 2.32 -25.15 -20.21
C TYR A 132 3.73 -24.66 -20.50
N ALA A 133 4.23 -24.96 -21.70
CA ALA A 133 5.54 -24.51 -22.17
C ALA A 133 5.45 -23.13 -22.83
N GLY A 134 6.10 -22.12 -22.24
CA GLY A 134 6.29 -20.79 -22.83
C GLY A 134 7.75 -20.57 -23.21
N LYS A 135 8.03 -20.40 -24.51
CA LYS A 135 9.40 -20.23 -25.03
C LYS A 135 10.05 -18.93 -24.53
N ALA A 136 11.35 -19.00 -24.24
CA ALA A 136 12.20 -17.83 -24.07
C ALA A 136 12.31 -17.04 -25.38
N MET A 137 12.33 -15.72 -25.28
CA MET A 137 12.70 -14.78 -26.35
C MET A 137 14.03 -14.13 -25.98
N THR A 138 15.06 -14.34 -26.80
CA THR A 138 16.34 -13.64 -26.71
C THR A 138 16.32 -12.45 -27.66
N GLY A 139 16.71 -11.26 -27.18
CA GLY A 139 16.74 -10.05 -28.01
C GLY A 139 17.19 -8.83 -27.22
N ASN A 140 18.48 -8.49 -27.34
CA ASN A 140 19.03 -7.23 -26.82
C ASN A 140 18.72 -6.07 -27.80
N ASP A 141 18.95 -4.84 -27.33
CA ASP A 141 18.97 -3.55 -28.06
C ASP A 141 17.79 -2.60 -27.83
N ARG A 142 17.88 -1.83 -26.74
CA ARG A 142 17.52 -0.39 -26.73
C ARG A 142 18.54 0.42 -25.92
N LYS A 143 19.43 1.13 -26.62
CA LYS A 143 20.21 2.23 -26.03
C LYS A 143 19.28 3.41 -25.77
N PHE A 144 19.33 3.96 -24.56
CA PHE A 144 18.75 5.27 -24.22
C PHE A 144 19.87 6.18 -23.70
N SER A 145 19.93 7.40 -24.22
CA SER A 145 21.02 8.36 -23.99
C SER A 145 20.57 9.52 -23.09
N ASN A 146 21.18 9.61 -21.90
CA ASN A 146 21.16 10.70 -20.91
C ASN A 146 19.78 10.95 -20.25
N GLU A 147 19.61 10.91 -18.91
CA GLU A 147 20.18 11.79 -17.86
C GLU A 147 19.70 13.25 -18.01
N SER A 148 18.91 13.84 -17.11
CA SER A 148 18.43 13.40 -15.78
C SER A 148 16.91 13.73 -15.60
N ASP A 149 16.23 13.43 -14.48
CA ASP A 149 16.72 13.08 -13.14
C ASP A 149 15.85 12.06 -12.35
N TYR A 150 16.35 11.78 -11.15
CA TYR A 150 15.94 10.90 -10.06
C TYR A 150 16.23 9.41 -10.22
N ARG A 151 17.49 9.05 -9.99
CA ARG A 151 17.95 7.69 -9.67
C ARG A 151 18.55 7.66 -8.27
N TRP A 152 17.97 6.83 -7.40
CA TRP A 152 18.59 6.43 -6.14
C TRP A 152 19.92 5.72 -6.44
N SER A 153 21.04 6.29 -5.97
CA SER A 153 22.40 5.85 -6.29
C SER A 153 22.85 4.68 -5.41
N GLY A 154 22.11 3.57 -5.47
CA GLY A 154 22.40 2.35 -4.73
C GLY A 154 23.67 1.65 -5.23
N ASN A 155 24.81 1.93 -4.61
CA ASN A 155 25.98 1.07 -4.69
C ASN A 155 25.81 -0.09 -3.69
N GLU A 156 25.34 -1.24 -4.18
CA GLU A 156 25.51 -2.63 -3.68
C GLU A 156 24.36 -3.49 -4.30
N PRO A 157 24.60 -4.67 -4.92
CA PRO A 157 23.57 -5.38 -5.73
C PRO A 157 22.32 -5.95 -5.02
N SER A 158 22.13 -5.66 -3.74
CA SER A 158 20.83 -5.82 -3.04
C SER A 158 19.81 -4.70 -3.33
N ALA A 159 20.22 -3.71 -4.12
CA ALA A 159 19.55 -2.44 -4.33
C ALA A 159 18.40 -2.47 -5.36
N ARG A 160 17.31 -3.21 -5.09
CA ARG A 160 16.07 -3.12 -5.90
C ARG A 160 14.76 -2.92 -5.13
N GLN A 161 14.63 -3.46 -3.92
CA GLN A 161 13.38 -3.38 -3.14
C GLN A 161 13.63 -2.76 -1.76
N ALA A 162 13.00 -1.62 -1.49
CA ALA A 162 13.12 -0.90 -0.23
C ALA A 162 12.16 -1.48 0.83
N LEU A 163 12.67 -1.90 1.99
CA LEU A 163 11.83 -2.31 3.13
C LEU A 163 11.49 -1.11 4.02
N PHE A 164 10.20 -0.83 4.22
CA PHE A 164 9.73 0.21 5.15
C PHE A 164 9.26 -0.39 6.48
N GLY A 165 9.72 0.19 7.60
CA GLY A 165 9.24 -0.16 8.94
C GLY A 165 7.97 0.60 9.32
N ILE A 166 7.07 -0.01 10.10
CA ILE A 166 5.79 0.59 10.48
C ILE A 166 5.80 1.02 11.96
N ILE A 167 5.60 2.31 12.21
CA ILE A 167 5.38 2.88 13.54
C ILE A 167 3.93 2.61 13.96
N GLN A 168 3.77 1.84 15.04
CA GLN A 168 2.52 1.63 15.76
C GLN A 168 2.48 2.49 17.05
N GLY A 169 1.42 2.35 17.85
CA GLY A 169 1.25 3.08 19.12
C GLY A 169 -0.18 3.56 19.42
N GLY A 170 -1.13 3.35 18.49
CA GLY A 170 -2.52 3.79 18.68
C GLY A 170 -2.64 5.32 18.69
N ASN A 171 -3.21 5.87 19.76
CA ASN A 171 -3.30 7.31 20.04
C ASN A 171 -2.42 7.74 21.23
N PHE A 172 -1.52 6.87 21.70
CA PHE A 172 -0.70 7.11 22.89
C PHE A 172 0.65 7.69 22.46
N ALA A 173 0.91 8.95 22.82
CA ALA A 173 2.09 9.70 22.36
C ALA A 173 3.41 9.03 22.78
N ASP A 174 3.48 8.49 23.99
CA ASP A 174 4.63 7.76 24.52
C ASP A 174 4.91 6.47 23.73
N LEU A 175 3.87 5.67 23.43
CA LEU A 175 4.00 4.46 22.61
C LEU A 175 4.41 4.80 21.17
N ARG A 176 3.85 5.87 20.59
CA ARG A 176 4.22 6.39 19.26
C ARG A 176 5.70 6.79 19.20
N ARG A 177 6.20 7.52 20.21
CA ARG A 177 7.60 7.95 20.30
C ARG A 177 8.56 6.78 20.48
N ALA A 178 8.31 5.91 21.46
CA ALA A 178 9.12 4.71 21.67
C ALA A 178 9.13 3.80 20.43
N SER A 179 8.02 3.73 19.69
CA SER A 179 7.95 3.02 18.42
C SER A 179 8.71 3.72 17.30
N ALA A 180 8.71 5.04 17.23
CA ALA A 180 9.50 5.79 16.26
C ALA A 180 11.01 5.60 16.52
N GLU A 181 11.46 5.78 17.75
CA GLU A 181 12.85 5.56 18.17
C GLU A 181 13.34 4.15 17.81
N PHE A 182 12.54 3.11 18.11
CA PHE A 182 12.86 1.74 17.72
C PHE A 182 12.97 1.57 16.21
N VAL A 183 11.98 2.03 15.43
CA VAL A 183 11.95 1.87 13.96
C VAL A 183 13.10 2.63 13.29
N ILE A 184 13.38 3.87 13.73
CA ILE A 184 14.49 4.69 13.23
C ILE A 184 15.84 4.01 13.50
N SER A 185 16.03 3.43 14.69
CA SER A 185 17.27 2.72 15.03
C SER A 185 17.58 1.50 14.15
N GLN A 186 16.60 1.00 13.37
CA GLN A 186 16.81 -0.10 12.42
C GLN A 186 17.48 0.35 11.10
N ASN A 187 17.62 1.67 10.87
CA ASN A 187 18.27 2.28 9.69
C ASN A 187 17.71 1.74 8.36
N LEU A 188 16.40 1.88 8.18
CA LEU A 188 15.67 1.46 6.98
C LEU A 188 15.53 2.59 5.94
N PRO A 189 15.38 2.28 4.64
CA PRO A 189 15.26 3.27 3.57
C PRO A 189 13.97 4.11 3.60
N GLY A 190 13.01 3.79 4.48
CA GLY A 190 11.80 4.57 4.69
C GLY A 190 10.99 4.08 5.88
N ILE A 191 10.05 4.91 6.32
CA ILE A 191 9.24 4.68 7.51
C ILE A 191 7.77 4.92 7.16
N ALA A 192 6.88 4.10 7.69
CA ALA A 192 5.44 4.35 7.66
C ALA A 192 4.89 4.60 9.06
N ILE A 193 3.80 5.34 9.14
CA ILE A 193 2.95 5.47 10.34
C ILE A 193 1.61 4.78 10.06
N GLY A 194 1.26 3.82 10.92
CA GLY A 194 0.11 2.94 10.73
C GLY A 194 -0.76 2.78 11.98
N GLY A 195 -1.69 1.82 11.90
CA GLY A 195 -2.71 1.55 12.92
C GLY A 195 -4.05 2.21 12.59
N ALA A 196 -5.14 1.73 13.19
CA ALA A 196 -6.49 2.15 12.83
C ALA A 196 -6.86 3.60 13.27
N SER A 197 -5.96 4.30 13.96
CA SER A 197 -6.04 5.74 14.25
C SER A 197 -5.47 6.64 13.15
N VAL A 198 -4.83 6.08 12.11
CA VAL A 198 -4.30 6.82 10.96
C VAL A 198 -5.26 6.69 9.77
N GLY A 199 -5.36 7.72 8.94
CA GLY A 199 -6.11 7.71 7.67
C GLY A 199 -7.63 7.91 7.79
N LYS A 200 -8.25 7.54 8.92
CA LYS A 200 -9.70 7.69 9.13
C LYS A 200 -10.12 9.11 9.51
N ASP A 201 -9.35 9.76 10.37
CA ASP A 201 -9.57 11.14 10.84
C ASP A 201 -8.29 11.94 10.56
N PRO A 202 -8.34 13.00 9.73
CA PRO A 202 -7.18 13.84 9.42
C PRO A 202 -6.61 14.59 10.63
N ALA A 203 -7.44 14.98 11.61
CA ALA A 203 -6.98 15.65 12.82
C ALA A 203 -6.17 14.68 13.69
N GLN A 204 -6.73 13.49 13.95
CA GLN A 204 -6.04 12.42 14.69
C GLN A 204 -4.79 11.92 13.97
N THR A 205 -4.81 11.85 12.64
CA THR A 205 -3.66 11.51 11.79
C THR A 205 -2.56 12.55 11.96
N SER A 206 -2.91 13.83 11.86
CA SER A 206 -1.97 14.94 12.01
C SER A 206 -1.36 14.94 13.42
N GLU A 207 -2.16 14.75 14.47
CA GLU A 207 -1.68 14.64 15.85
C GLU A 207 -0.70 13.48 16.05
N ASN A 208 -1.01 12.29 15.52
CA ASN A 208 -0.12 11.12 15.58
C ASN A 208 1.22 11.36 14.87
N ILE A 209 1.25 12.13 13.78
CA ILE A 209 2.51 12.55 13.12
C ILE A 209 3.24 13.59 13.99
N HIS A 210 2.53 14.55 14.59
CA HIS A 210 3.14 15.56 15.46
C HIS A 210 3.83 14.96 16.69
N PHE A 211 3.34 13.85 17.24
CA PHE A 211 3.98 13.15 18.36
C PHE A 211 5.40 12.65 18.06
N ILE A 212 5.73 12.39 16.80
CA ILE A 212 7.00 11.78 16.38
C ILE A 212 7.86 12.69 15.48
N ARG A 213 7.32 13.84 15.04
CA ARG A 213 7.93 14.68 13.98
C ARG A 213 9.35 15.16 14.29
N ASP A 214 9.65 15.44 15.56
CA ASP A 214 10.97 15.85 16.04
C ASP A 214 12.01 14.72 16.03
N LEU A 215 11.58 13.46 15.92
CA LEU A 215 12.44 12.28 15.85
C LEU A 215 12.74 11.86 14.41
N LEU A 216 11.89 12.22 13.44
CA LEU A 216 11.96 11.70 12.08
C LEU A 216 13.21 12.22 11.33
N PRO A 217 14.02 11.32 10.71
CA PRO A 217 15.12 11.75 9.86
C PRO A 217 14.61 12.44 8.59
N THR A 218 15.24 13.55 8.21
CA THR A 218 14.84 14.37 7.05
C THR A 218 15.23 13.81 5.68
N ASN A 219 15.99 12.71 5.66
CA ASN A 219 16.58 12.11 4.46
C ASN A 219 15.87 10.82 4.00
N ILE A 220 14.82 10.37 4.69
CA ILE A 220 14.01 9.21 4.34
C ILE A 220 12.52 9.58 4.38
N PRO A 221 11.66 9.01 3.51
CA PRO A 221 10.25 9.39 3.45
C PRO A 221 9.43 8.85 4.62
N LEU A 222 8.46 9.66 5.08
CA LEU A 222 7.35 9.21 5.93
C LEU A 222 6.11 8.86 5.09
N TYR A 223 5.64 7.63 5.20
CA TYR A 223 4.42 7.12 4.59
C TYR A 223 3.25 7.06 5.59
N ALA A 224 2.23 7.91 5.39
CA ALA A 224 1.00 7.89 6.18
C ALA A 224 -0.05 6.98 5.51
N MET A 225 -0.26 5.79 6.08
CA MET A 225 -1.09 4.74 5.49
C MET A 225 -2.59 5.07 5.57
N GLY A 226 -3.33 4.84 4.49
CA GLY A 226 -4.79 5.01 4.41
C GLY A 226 -5.30 6.46 4.30
N VAL A 227 -4.42 7.45 4.15
CA VAL A 227 -4.74 8.88 4.08
C VAL A 227 -5.16 9.32 2.66
N GLY A 228 -6.27 10.07 2.56
CA GLY A 228 -6.71 10.72 1.32
C GLY A 228 -8.16 10.40 0.94
N VAL A 229 -9.09 10.50 1.88
CA VAL A 229 -10.53 10.37 1.59
C VAL A 229 -11.01 11.59 0.78
N ARG A 230 -10.44 12.75 1.07
CA ARG A 230 -10.57 14.01 0.34
C ARG A 230 -9.18 14.50 -0.12
N PRO A 231 -9.12 15.36 -1.15
CA PRO A 231 -7.90 16.07 -1.53
C PRO A 231 -7.27 16.87 -0.37
N SER A 232 -8.08 17.50 0.48
CA SER A 232 -7.62 18.22 1.68
C SER A 232 -6.85 17.35 2.67
N ASP A 233 -7.33 16.13 2.97
CA ASP A 233 -6.70 15.22 3.94
C ASP A 233 -5.22 14.94 3.59
N ALA A 234 -4.92 14.82 2.29
CA ALA A 234 -3.54 14.62 1.81
C ALA A 234 -2.68 15.88 2.04
N ILE A 235 -3.23 17.08 1.84
CA ILE A 235 -2.54 18.35 2.12
C ILE A 235 -2.31 18.52 3.62
N GLU A 236 -3.25 18.10 4.47
CA GLU A 236 -3.09 18.13 5.93
C GLU A 236 -1.97 17.19 6.41
N ALA A 237 -1.92 15.95 5.88
CA ALA A 237 -0.82 15.04 6.17
C ALA A 237 0.55 15.55 5.70
N ILE A 238 0.64 16.17 4.50
CA ILE A 238 1.89 16.80 4.03
C ILE A 238 2.31 17.98 4.91
N LYS A 239 1.35 18.75 5.44
CA LYS A 239 1.63 19.84 6.42
C LYS A 239 2.08 19.29 7.77
N ALA A 240 1.57 18.13 8.19
CA ALA A 240 2.01 17.47 9.42
C ALA A 240 3.42 16.87 9.31
N GLY A 241 3.81 16.40 8.11
CA GLY A 241 5.16 15.93 7.79
C GLY A 241 5.23 14.61 7.01
N ALA A 242 4.15 14.17 6.34
CA ALA A 242 4.15 12.97 5.51
C ALA A 242 4.51 13.26 4.04
N ASP A 243 5.31 12.38 3.44
CA ASP A 243 5.77 12.46 2.05
C ASP A 243 4.96 11.54 1.12
N MET A 244 4.45 10.42 1.65
CA MET A 244 3.70 9.40 0.94
C MET A 244 2.37 9.12 1.65
N PHE A 245 1.35 8.74 0.87
CA PHE A 245 0.02 8.35 1.36
C PHE A 245 -0.72 7.56 0.28
N ASP A 246 -1.63 6.70 0.72
CA ASP A 246 -2.50 5.89 -0.13
C ASP A 246 -3.96 6.00 0.32
N CYS A 247 -4.91 5.91 -0.61
CA CYS A 247 -6.29 5.69 -0.22
C CYS A 247 -7.09 5.00 -1.34
N VAL A 248 -7.95 4.07 -0.95
CA VAL A 248 -8.93 3.46 -1.87
C VAL A 248 -10.10 4.42 -2.21
N ALA A 249 -10.29 5.48 -1.43
CA ALA A 249 -11.44 6.37 -1.52
C ALA A 249 -11.63 7.03 -2.89
N PRO A 250 -10.61 7.59 -3.58
CA PRO A 250 -10.78 8.21 -4.89
C PRO A 250 -11.49 7.28 -5.89
N THR A 251 -11.10 6.00 -5.93
CA THR A 251 -11.72 5.01 -6.83
C THR A 251 -13.07 4.51 -6.30
N ARG A 252 -13.21 4.30 -4.98
CA ARG A 252 -14.44 3.79 -4.36
C ARG A 252 -15.58 4.82 -4.46
N LEU A 253 -15.32 6.07 -4.08
CA LEU A 253 -16.24 7.19 -4.16
C LEU A 253 -16.70 7.43 -5.60
N ALA A 254 -15.76 7.40 -6.56
CA ALA A 254 -16.07 7.50 -7.99
C ALA A 254 -17.13 6.49 -8.41
N ARG A 255 -16.94 5.20 -8.09
CA ARG A 255 -17.89 4.14 -8.43
C ARG A 255 -19.23 4.27 -7.71
N CYS A 256 -19.27 4.90 -6.54
CA CYS A 256 -20.48 5.19 -5.76
C CYS A 256 -21.21 6.48 -6.18
N GLY A 257 -20.77 7.20 -7.21
CA GLY A 257 -21.42 8.44 -7.68
C GLY A 257 -20.79 9.73 -7.16
N GLN A 258 -19.77 9.65 -6.31
CA GLN A 258 -19.12 10.81 -5.69
C GLN A 258 -17.87 11.21 -6.47
N LEU A 259 -17.93 12.35 -7.14
CA LEU A 259 -16.86 12.89 -7.98
C LEU A 259 -16.24 14.12 -7.30
N TYR A 260 -14.91 14.17 -7.17
CA TYR A 260 -14.25 15.34 -6.59
C TYR A 260 -14.50 16.59 -7.45
N ASN A 261 -14.75 17.73 -6.81
CA ASN A 261 -15.01 19.01 -7.46
C ASN A 261 -14.56 20.13 -6.51
N ARG A 262 -13.66 20.99 -6.99
CA ARG A 262 -12.98 22.03 -6.22
C ARG A 262 -13.90 23.17 -5.77
N GLU A 263 -14.99 23.40 -6.49
CA GLU A 263 -16.01 24.42 -6.17
C GLU A 263 -16.96 23.95 -5.06
N SER A 264 -17.00 22.66 -4.77
CA SER A 264 -17.87 22.08 -3.74
C SER A 264 -17.28 22.30 -2.35
N LYS A 265 -18.10 22.83 -1.43
CA LYS A 265 -17.76 22.95 0.00
C LYS A 265 -17.43 21.61 0.68
N SER A 266 -17.91 20.49 0.11
CA SER A 266 -17.60 19.14 0.57
C SER A 266 -16.52 18.45 -0.27
N GLU A 267 -15.81 19.18 -1.14
CA GLU A 267 -14.77 18.71 -2.08
C GLU A 267 -15.21 17.66 -3.12
N TYR A 268 -16.45 17.19 -3.05
CA TYR A 268 -17.09 16.33 -4.04
C TYR A 268 -18.53 16.74 -4.33
N ILE A 269 -19.02 16.33 -5.49
CA ILE A 269 -20.43 16.32 -5.87
C ILE A 269 -20.94 14.87 -5.96
N ASP A 270 -22.23 14.69 -5.72
CA ASP A 270 -22.94 13.43 -5.92
C ASP A 270 -23.67 13.50 -7.27
N ILE A 271 -23.10 12.85 -8.29
CA ILE A 271 -23.61 12.87 -9.67
C ILE A 271 -24.98 12.23 -9.79
N GLY A 272 -25.41 11.42 -8.81
CA GLY A 272 -26.73 10.80 -8.76
C GLY A 272 -27.89 11.76 -8.53
N ARG A 273 -27.63 13.02 -8.17
CA ARG A 273 -28.68 14.03 -7.90
C ARG A 273 -29.31 14.57 -9.18
N THR A 274 -30.63 14.69 -9.18
CA THR A 274 -31.45 15.13 -10.33
C THR A 274 -31.02 16.48 -10.92
N LYS A 275 -30.43 17.38 -10.11
CA LYS A 275 -29.92 18.68 -10.60
C LYS A 275 -28.88 18.54 -11.71
N PHE A 276 -28.17 17.40 -11.79
CA PHE A 276 -27.17 17.15 -12.82
C PHE A 276 -27.74 16.57 -14.11
N LYS A 277 -29.03 16.15 -14.14
CA LYS A 277 -29.66 15.48 -15.29
C LYS A 277 -29.52 16.23 -16.62
N LEU A 278 -29.49 17.56 -16.57
CA LEU A 278 -29.36 18.46 -17.73
C LEU A 278 -28.20 19.45 -17.57
N ASP A 279 -27.26 19.22 -16.65
CA ASP A 279 -26.09 20.11 -16.45
C ASP A 279 -25.05 19.87 -17.57
N PRO A 280 -24.83 20.84 -18.48
CA PRO A 280 -23.88 20.69 -19.59
C PRO A 280 -22.42 20.89 -19.15
N SER A 281 -22.18 21.33 -17.91
CA SER A 281 -20.83 21.59 -17.40
C SER A 281 -20.01 20.31 -17.27
N PRO A 282 -18.67 20.36 -17.38
CA PRO A 282 -17.80 19.25 -16.98
C PRO A 282 -17.85 19.06 -15.45
N VAL A 283 -17.27 17.96 -14.95
CA VAL A 283 -17.26 17.69 -13.49
C VAL A 283 -16.59 18.84 -12.73
N ASP A 284 -15.41 19.28 -13.18
CA ASP A 284 -14.65 20.39 -12.62
C ASP A 284 -13.99 21.18 -13.77
N LEU A 285 -14.24 22.49 -13.86
CA LEU A 285 -13.75 23.36 -14.94
C LEU A 285 -12.23 23.52 -14.94
N SER A 286 -11.56 23.27 -13.81
CA SER A 286 -10.10 23.37 -13.67
C SER A 286 -9.37 22.04 -13.96
N CYS A 287 -10.11 20.95 -14.15
CA CYS A 287 -9.57 19.61 -14.38
C CYS A 287 -9.24 19.38 -15.86
N ASP A 288 -8.11 18.71 -16.09
CA ASP A 288 -7.51 18.41 -17.40
C ASP A 288 -7.59 16.92 -17.75
N CYS A 289 -8.41 16.15 -17.01
CA CYS A 289 -8.64 14.75 -17.31
C CYS A 289 -9.52 14.61 -18.57
N SER A 290 -9.36 13.49 -19.29
CA SER A 290 -10.20 13.15 -20.45
C SER A 290 -11.70 13.14 -20.14
N THR A 291 -12.08 12.89 -18.87
CA THR A 291 -13.47 12.93 -18.46
C THR A 291 -14.04 14.36 -18.47
N CYS A 292 -13.29 15.35 -17.99
CA CYS A 292 -13.73 16.75 -17.98
C CYS A 292 -13.60 17.43 -19.35
N SER A 293 -12.65 17.02 -20.19
CA SER A 293 -12.50 17.63 -21.52
C SER A 293 -13.49 17.10 -22.58
N GLN A 294 -14.15 15.97 -22.34
CA GLN A 294 -15.02 15.31 -23.33
C GLN A 294 -16.47 15.10 -22.88
N TYR A 295 -16.78 15.09 -21.57
CA TYR A 295 -18.09 14.68 -21.07
C TYR A 295 -18.70 15.66 -20.07
N THR A 296 -20.03 15.80 -20.17
CA THR A 296 -20.83 16.65 -19.28
C THR A 296 -21.30 15.90 -18.04
N ARG A 297 -21.65 16.64 -16.98
CA ARG A 297 -22.30 16.09 -15.78
C ARG A 297 -23.64 15.42 -16.13
N ALA A 298 -24.39 15.93 -17.10
CA ALA A 298 -25.60 15.28 -17.62
C ALA A 298 -25.34 13.88 -18.19
N TYR A 299 -24.28 13.73 -19.00
CA TYR A 299 -23.91 12.43 -19.54
C TYR A 299 -23.44 11.47 -18.44
N LEU A 300 -22.61 11.93 -17.50
CA LEU A 300 -22.17 11.10 -16.36
C LEU A 300 -23.32 10.72 -15.43
N HIS A 301 -24.29 11.62 -15.20
CA HIS A 301 -25.53 11.34 -14.47
C HIS A 301 -26.32 10.23 -15.16
N HIS A 302 -26.51 10.32 -16.48
CA HIS A 302 -27.18 9.29 -17.26
C HIS A 302 -26.46 7.94 -17.13
N LEU A 303 -25.16 7.86 -17.43
CA LEU A 303 -24.40 6.61 -17.33
C LEU A 303 -24.45 6.01 -15.92
N PHE A 304 -24.35 6.83 -14.86
CA PHE A 304 -24.44 6.36 -13.47
C PHE A 304 -25.83 5.78 -13.15
N LYS A 305 -26.91 6.44 -13.58
CA LYS A 305 -28.29 5.94 -13.39
C LYS A 305 -28.56 4.66 -14.18
N SER A 306 -28.04 4.57 -15.40
CA SER A 306 -28.11 3.38 -16.25
C SER A 306 -27.17 2.24 -15.80
N ARG A 307 -26.26 2.49 -14.83
CA ARG A 307 -25.22 1.56 -14.35
C ARG A 307 -24.24 1.11 -15.44
N GLU A 308 -23.97 1.99 -16.40
CA GLU A 308 -23.09 1.72 -17.53
C GLU A 308 -21.62 1.56 -17.12
N LEU A 309 -20.93 0.55 -17.64
CA LEU A 309 -19.54 0.25 -17.28
C LEU A 309 -18.58 1.42 -17.60
N LEU A 310 -18.92 2.23 -18.60
CA LEU A 310 -18.17 3.43 -18.97
C LEU A 310 -18.14 4.47 -17.84
N TYR A 311 -19.22 4.60 -17.06
CA TYR A 311 -19.25 5.52 -15.92
C TYR A 311 -18.12 5.24 -14.94
N TYR A 312 -17.94 3.98 -14.54
CA TYR A 312 -16.94 3.59 -13.54
C TYR A 312 -15.51 3.94 -14.00
N ARG A 313 -15.24 3.84 -15.30
CA ARG A 313 -13.93 4.21 -15.88
C ARG A 313 -13.73 5.72 -15.85
N LEU A 314 -14.67 6.49 -16.40
CA LEU A 314 -14.60 7.96 -16.47
C LEU A 314 -14.53 8.60 -15.07
N ALA A 315 -15.41 8.18 -14.16
CA ALA A 315 -15.43 8.65 -12.77
C ALA A 315 -14.10 8.38 -12.05
N THR A 316 -13.53 7.19 -12.24
CA THR A 316 -12.25 6.81 -11.59
C THR A 316 -11.07 7.58 -12.17
N ILE A 317 -11.02 7.79 -13.49
CA ILE A 317 -10.00 8.62 -14.16
C ILE A 317 -10.03 10.05 -13.59
N HIS A 318 -11.22 10.63 -13.45
CA HIS A 318 -11.38 11.97 -12.88
C HIS A 318 -10.88 12.06 -11.44
N ASN A 319 -11.38 11.20 -10.53
CA ASN A 319 -11.01 11.28 -9.13
C ASN A 319 -9.51 11.03 -8.89
N LEU A 320 -8.90 10.09 -9.63
CA LEU A 320 -7.45 9.86 -9.56
C LEU A 320 -6.66 11.07 -10.08
N ARG A 321 -7.07 11.68 -11.20
CA ARG A 321 -6.40 12.89 -11.72
C ARG A 321 -6.47 14.05 -10.73
N THR A 322 -7.61 14.24 -10.06
CA THR A 322 -7.76 15.27 -9.02
C THR A 322 -6.76 15.07 -7.88
N MET A 323 -6.64 13.85 -7.33
CA MET A 323 -5.66 13.59 -6.26
C MET A 323 -4.23 13.84 -6.74
N ILE A 324 -3.85 13.31 -7.90
CA ILE A 324 -2.50 13.51 -8.47
C ILE A 324 -2.19 15.01 -8.66
N ARG A 325 -3.15 15.80 -9.15
CA ARG A 325 -2.96 17.25 -9.35
C ARG A 325 -2.94 18.04 -8.06
N THR A 326 -3.74 17.70 -7.05
CA THR A 326 -3.68 18.35 -5.74
C THR A 326 -2.28 18.28 -5.16
N VAL A 327 -1.66 17.10 -5.20
CA VAL A 327 -0.29 16.89 -4.68
C VAL A 327 0.76 17.54 -5.59
N ALA A 328 0.61 17.44 -6.92
CA ALA A 328 1.53 18.08 -7.86
C ALA A 328 1.55 19.61 -7.70
N ASN A 329 0.37 20.25 -7.62
CA ASN A 329 0.24 21.68 -7.40
C ASN A 329 0.90 22.11 -6.07
N PHE A 330 0.73 21.32 -5.01
CA PHE A 330 1.33 21.61 -3.71
C PHE A 330 2.86 21.55 -3.74
N ARG A 331 3.44 20.59 -4.48
CA ARG A 331 4.91 20.51 -4.67
C ARG A 331 5.47 21.72 -5.43
N THR A 332 4.70 22.29 -6.37
CA THR A 332 5.11 23.47 -7.15
C THR A 332 4.76 24.82 -6.50
N SER A 333 4.06 24.82 -5.36
CA SER A 333 3.65 26.04 -4.63
C SER A 333 4.54 26.36 -3.43
N ARG A 334 5.74 25.76 -3.37
CA ARG A 334 6.82 26.05 -2.42
C ARG A 334 7.99 26.65 -3.18
#